data_AF-A0A7W0QME5-F1
#
_entry.id   AF-A0A7W0QME5-F1
#
_cell.length_a   1.000
_cell.length_b   1.000
_cell.length_c   1.000
_cell.angle_alpha   90.00
_cell.angle_beta   90.00
_cell.angle_gamma   90.00
#
_symmetry.space_group_name_H-M   'P 1'
#
loop_
_entity.id
_entity.type
_entity.pdbx_description
1 polymer ?
#
loop_
_entity_poly.entity_id
_entity_poly.type
_entity_poly.pdbx_seq_one_letter_code
_entity_poly.pdbx_strand_id
1 'polypeptide(L)'
;MRALPLLVLLLPVLIGGDGLGAAGARPAAQTTKTALTRLLGAELDQFPARTSIYVKHLKTGEEATVRADDSFNSQSVIKVPIMVRAFQLAEAGKLQLDERVTLGRADLRDGTGVFQYADLGLAPTVRDLIQQMIITSDNTATDQITTKVGGVDALNGWLAQAGYRMRMLNRGDEYRRKLLARLDPRLAAITAEETTGLHYALSNNPVFELYRPLFTGERASWVDVVRSPANRLTHAANQRKLMVEDRNYWLGDISAREIGRMLEGIERDTAASPASCATMRLFLRRQLAGSRRLPHFVDVPVAHKTGDSANIANDVGILYARSGPIVIAVMATGITGSYGDAEDRIGRIAKLVVDHFDGPTPGGASEAAQLPTRKRVIQPPGYKPTPSPLSPGILVGETLYLSGSTGGDPVTGQLVKGGFEPEMRQIMANVQTVLAAADMTLTDVVSVTAYLADMSDFARFNEIYKEFFSATPLPTRSTVAVKGLARDARLELTMTAVRAR
;
A
#
# COMPACT_ATOMS: atom_id res chain seq x y z
N MET A 1 -12.08 -79.62 -22.99
CA MET A 1 -12.17 -80.46 -21.76
C MET A 1 -12.28 -79.54 -20.54
N ARG A 2 -12.81 -80.03 -19.41
CA ARG A 2 -13.26 -79.18 -18.27
C ARG A 2 -12.11 -78.79 -17.31
N ALA A 3 -12.43 -77.90 -16.37
CA ALA A 3 -11.50 -77.07 -15.58
C ALA A 3 -11.30 -77.52 -14.12
N LEU A 4 -10.50 -76.72 -13.39
CA LEU A 4 -10.45 -76.54 -11.92
C LEU A 4 -9.59 -77.54 -11.10
N PRO A 5 -9.21 -77.23 -9.83
CA PRO A 5 -7.97 -76.49 -9.53
C PRO A 5 -7.11 -77.17 -8.44
N LEU A 6 -6.07 -76.50 -7.92
CA LEU A 6 -5.60 -76.77 -6.55
C LEU A 6 -5.10 -75.51 -5.82
N LEU A 7 -5.56 -75.35 -4.58
CA LEU A 7 -5.12 -74.36 -3.60
C LEU A 7 -4.63 -75.14 -2.37
N VAL A 8 -3.44 -74.85 -1.85
CA VAL A 8 -2.96 -75.37 -0.56
C VAL A 8 -2.32 -74.22 0.22
N LEU A 9 -2.55 -74.18 1.52
CA LEU A 9 -2.24 -73.08 2.42
C LEU A 9 -1.42 -73.60 3.62
N LEU A 10 -0.52 -72.75 4.18
CA LEU A 10 0.02 -72.80 5.57
C LEU A 10 1.02 -73.96 5.90
N LEU A 11 1.99 -73.88 6.84
CA LEU A 11 2.52 -72.84 7.77
C LEU A 11 3.97 -73.30 8.21
N PRO A 12 4.58 -72.84 9.34
CA PRO A 12 5.57 -71.74 9.46
C PRO A 12 7.00 -72.17 9.86
N VAL A 13 7.97 -71.24 9.84
CA VAL A 13 9.16 -71.28 10.73
C VAL A 13 9.50 -69.85 11.22
N LEU A 14 9.81 -69.71 12.51
CA LEU A 14 10.26 -68.49 13.19
C LEU A 14 11.74 -68.62 13.60
N ILE A 15 12.63 -67.88 12.94
CA ILE A 15 13.97 -67.41 13.39
C ILE A 15 14.27 -66.15 12.54
N GLY A 16 14.79 -65.02 13.02
CA GLY A 16 15.14 -64.57 14.38
C GLY A 16 15.25 -63.03 14.40
N GLY A 17 16.02 -62.43 15.33
CA GLY A 17 16.28 -60.98 15.36
C GLY A 17 17.76 -60.61 15.21
N ASP A 18 18.06 -59.55 14.44
CA ASP A 18 18.79 -58.37 14.90
C ASP A 18 18.93 -57.33 13.76
N GLY A 19 19.09 -56.05 14.10
CA GLY A 19 19.46 -54.98 13.16
C GLY A 19 18.37 -53.98 12.77
N LEU A 20 18.06 -53.05 13.68
CA LEU A 20 17.39 -51.79 13.33
C LEU A 20 18.30 -50.95 12.42
N GLY A 21 18.02 -50.94 11.12
CA GLY A 21 18.85 -50.28 10.10
C GLY A 21 18.05 -49.73 8.91
N ALA A 22 16.90 -49.08 9.18
CA ALA A 22 16.02 -48.58 8.13
C ALA A 22 16.24 -47.09 7.83
N ALA A 23 16.80 -46.81 6.65
CA ALA A 23 16.70 -45.57 5.89
C ALA A 23 16.85 -44.25 6.68
N GLY A 24 18.10 -43.79 6.84
CA GLY A 24 18.37 -42.40 7.17
C GLY A 24 17.70 -41.48 6.14
N ALA A 25 16.75 -40.66 6.59
CA ALA A 25 16.13 -39.65 5.75
C ALA A 25 17.23 -38.75 5.17
N ARG A 26 17.30 -38.64 3.84
CA ARG A 26 18.15 -37.62 3.21
C ARG A 26 17.76 -36.27 3.82
N PRO A 27 18.69 -35.53 4.46
CA PRO A 27 18.37 -34.19 4.91
C PRO A 27 17.94 -33.40 3.67
N ALA A 28 16.74 -32.81 3.71
CA ALA A 28 16.31 -31.88 2.69
C ALA A 28 17.42 -30.82 2.58
N ALA A 29 17.98 -30.67 1.37
CA ALA A 29 19.11 -29.79 1.16
C ALA A 29 18.74 -28.40 1.70
N GLN A 30 19.41 -27.98 2.77
CA GLN A 30 19.27 -26.64 3.32
C GLN A 30 19.87 -25.67 2.30
N THR A 31 19.06 -25.28 1.33
CA THR A 31 19.38 -24.23 0.38
C THR A 31 19.73 -22.99 1.18
N THR A 32 20.99 -22.58 1.10
CA THR A 32 21.52 -21.41 1.79
C THR A 32 20.68 -20.21 1.37
N LYS A 33 19.86 -19.69 2.28
CA LYS A 33 18.94 -18.56 1.99
C LYS A 33 19.75 -17.42 1.39
N THR A 34 19.31 -16.92 0.23
CA THR A 34 19.96 -15.78 -0.45
C THR A 34 20.06 -14.58 0.51
N ALA A 35 21.02 -13.70 0.28
CA ALA A 35 21.18 -12.48 1.10
C ALA A 35 19.86 -11.70 1.14
N LEU A 36 19.21 -11.53 -0.02
CA LEU A 36 17.88 -10.94 -0.15
C LEU A 36 16.81 -11.69 0.66
N THR A 37 16.78 -13.03 0.62
CA THR A 37 15.81 -13.82 1.42
C THR A 37 15.97 -13.59 2.92
N ARG A 38 17.20 -13.52 3.44
CA ARG A 38 17.45 -13.27 4.87
C ARG A 38 17.00 -11.86 5.27
N LEU A 39 17.32 -10.89 4.43
CA LEU A 39 17.04 -9.47 4.66
C LEU A 39 15.52 -9.17 4.56
N LEU A 40 14.82 -9.75 3.57
CA LEU A 40 13.35 -9.72 3.51
C LEU A 40 12.69 -10.41 4.70
N GLY A 41 13.28 -11.50 5.21
CA GLY A 41 12.82 -12.15 6.45
C GLY A 41 12.85 -11.19 7.63
N ALA A 42 13.97 -10.49 7.85
CA ALA A 42 14.14 -9.53 8.93
C ALA A 42 13.17 -8.33 8.87
N GLU A 43 12.80 -7.87 7.67
CA GLU A 43 11.77 -6.82 7.50
C GLU A 43 10.35 -7.35 7.78
N LEU A 44 10.04 -8.57 7.32
CA LEU A 44 8.74 -9.19 7.52
C LEU A 44 8.49 -9.64 8.96
N ASP A 45 9.53 -10.02 9.70
CA ASP A 45 9.40 -10.44 11.10
C ASP A 45 9.23 -9.23 12.05
N GLN A 46 9.50 -7.99 11.58
CA GLN A 46 9.11 -6.74 12.25
C GLN A 46 7.67 -6.30 11.94
N PHE A 47 6.97 -7.01 11.06
CA PHE A 47 5.61 -6.66 10.66
C PHE A 47 4.63 -7.25 11.70
N PRO A 48 3.79 -6.44 12.38
CA PRO A 48 2.78 -6.93 13.33
C PRO A 48 1.56 -7.51 12.59
N ALA A 49 1.81 -8.54 11.76
CA ALA A 49 0.86 -9.25 10.92
C ALA A 49 1.45 -10.62 10.53
N ARG A 50 0.61 -11.57 10.13
CA ARG A 50 1.09 -12.74 9.40
C ARG A 50 1.39 -12.30 7.97
N THR A 51 2.60 -12.57 7.49
CA THR A 51 3.10 -12.08 6.19
C THR A 51 3.73 -13.15 5.33
N SER A 52 3.73 -12.94 4.01
CA SER A 52 4.40 -13.79 3.02
C SER A 52 4.93 -12.93 1.88
N ILE A 53 6.08 -13.32 1.30
CA ILE A 53 6.64 -12.67 0.12
C ILE A 53 7.23 -13.66 -0.88
N TYR A 54 6.99 -13.35 -2.16
CA TYR A 54 7.68 -13.92 -3.31
C TYR A 54 8.35 -12.78 -4.11
N VAL A 55 9.62 -12.93 -4.47
CA VAL A 55 10.38 -12.01 -5.34
C VAL A 55 11.14 -12.81 -6.37
N LYS A 56 11.12 -12.39 -7.64
CA LYS A 56 11.94 -12.97 -8.71
C LYS A 56 12.34 -11.93 -9.75
N HIS A 57 13.65 -11.74 -9.96
CA HIS A 57 14.17 -10.88 -11.03
C HIS A 57 14.29 -11.66 -12.34
N LEU A 58 13.50 -11.28 -13.35
CA LEU A 58 13.22 -12.13 -14.50
C LEU A 58 14.40 -12.29 -15.48
N LYS A 59 15.42 -11.42 -15.40
CA LYS A 59 16.62 -11.46 -16.25
C LYS A 59 17.75 -12.31 -15.65
N THR A 60 17.96 -12.28 -14.34
CA THR A 60 18.99 -13.11 -13.66
C THR A 60 18.45 -14.45 -13.19
N GLY A 61 17.13 -14.57 -13.00
CA GLY A 61 16.51 -15.74 -12.40
C GLY A 61 16.68 -15.84 -10.88
N GLU A 62 17.29 -14.85 -10.22
CA GLU A 62 17.39 -14.82 -8.76
C GLU A 62 15.98 -14.74 -8.14
N GLU A 63 15.74 -15.62 -7.17
CA GLU A 63 14.49 -15.71 -6.42
C GLU A 63 14.76 -15.51 -4.93
N ALA A 64 13.85 -14.81 -4.24
CA ALA A 64 13.85 -14.69 -2.79
C ALA A 64 12.43 -14.88 -2.23
N THR A 65 12.29 -15.70 -1.20
CA THR A 65 10.98 -16.14 -0.70
C THR A 65 10.93 -16.28 0.81
N VAL A 66 9.89 -15.77 1.44
CA VAL A 66 9.59 -16.00 2.86
C VAL A 66 8.13 -16.44 2.96
N ARG A 67 7.88 -17.68 3.42
CA ARG A 67 6.53 -18.25 3.55
C ARG A 67 5.72 -18.17 2.25
N ALA A 68 6.37 -18.22 1.08
CA ALA A 68 5.77 -17.90 -0.22
C ALA A 68 4.67 -18.88 -0.67
N ASP A 69 4.65 -20.08 -0.10
CA ASP A 69 3.70 -21.16 -0.39
C ASP A 69 2.55 -21.25 0.62
N ASP A 70 2.54 -20.37 1.63
CA ASP A 70 1.46 -20.22 2.60
C ASP A 70 0.18 -19.69 1.94
N SER A 71 -0.96 -20.11 2.50
CA SER A 71 -2.31 -19.72 2.06
C SER A 71 -2.80 -18.43 2.74
N PHE A 72 -3.21 -17.45 1.93
CA PHE A 72 -3.72 -16.14 2.35
C PHE A 72 -5.07 -15.84 1.70
N ASN A 73 -5.89 -15.04 2.40
CA ASN A 73 -7.06 -14.41 1.81
C ASN A 73 -6.60 -13.42 0.74
N SER A 74 -6.84 -13.73 -0.53
CA SER A 74 -6.39 -12.92 -1.67
C SER A 74 -6.96 -11.50 -1.65
N GLN A 75 -8.18 -11.34 -1.12
CA GLN A 75 -9.03 -10.18 -1.42
C GLN A 75 -9.04 -9.93 -2.94
N SER A 76 -9.05 -8.67 -3.36
CA SER A 76 -9.04 -8.24 -4.77
C SER A 76 -7.84 -8.69 -5.62
N VAL A 77 -6.83 -9.38 -5.07
CA VAL A 77 -5.77 -10.01 -5.87
C VAL A 77 -6.32 -11.13 -6.78
N ILE A 78 -7.43 -11.78 -6.40
CA ILE A 78 -8.10 -12.82 -7.22
C ILE A 78 -8.53 -12.32 -8.61
N LYS A 79 -8.64 -10.99 -8.78
CA LYS A 79 -9.00 -10.33 -10.03
C LYS A 79 -7.95 -10.52 -11.13
N VAL A 80 -6.68 -10.84 -10.78
CA VAL A 80 -5.63 -11.16 -11.75
C VAL A 80 -5.89 -12.51 -12.45
N PRO A 81 -6.09 -13.64 -11.75
CA PRO A 81 -6.60 -14.88 -12.36
C PRO A 81 -7.85 -14.71 -13.24
N ILE A 82 -8.83 -13.91 -12.78
CA ILE A 82 -10.06 -13.63 -13.54
C ILE A 82 -9.74 -12.91 -14.86
N MET A 83 -8.87 -11.89 -14.83
CA MET A 83 -8.41 -11.19 -16.04
C MET A 83 -7.67 -12.13 -17.00
N VAL A 84 -6.71 -12.92 -16.51
CA VAL A 84 -5.95 -13.87 -17.35
C VAL A 84 -6.90 -14.83 -18.06
N ARG A 85 -7.86 -15.42 -17.31
CA ARG A 85 -8.87 -16.32 -17.88
C ARG A 85 -9.75 -15.64 -18.92
N ALA A 86 -10.17 -14.39 -18.69
CA ALA A 86 -11.02 -13.65 -19.62
C ALA A 86 -10.33 -13.42 -20.98
N PHE A 87 -9.05 -13.00 -20.99
CA PHE A 87 -8.29 -12.85 -22.23
C PHE A 87 -8.01 -14.18 -22.94
N GLN A 88 -7.67 -15.25 -22.20
CA GLN A 88 -7.53 -16.59 -22.79
C GLN A 88 -8.83 -17.08 -23.46
N LEU A 89 -9.99 -16.80 -22.85
CA LEU A 89 -11.29 -17.12 -23.45
C LEU A 89 -11.56 -16.26 -24.69
N ALA A 90 -11.14 -15.00 -24.71
CA ALA A 90 -11.27 -14.14 -25.88
C ALA A 90 -10.40 -14.60 -27.05
N GLU A 91 -9.15 -14.99 -26.79
CA GLU A 91 -8.26 -15.59 -27.79
C GLU A 91 -8.81 -16.89 -28.36
N ALA A 92 -9.50 -17.69 -27.54
CA ALA A 92 -10.19 -18.89 -27.95
C ALA A 92 -11.56 -18.64 -28.64
N GLY A 93 -11.94 -17.38 -28.90
CA GLY A 93 -13.24 -17.01 -29.49
C GLY A 93 -14.46 -17.27 -28.59
N LYS A 94 -14.24 -17.53 -27.29
CA LYS A 94 -15.28 -17.88 -26.31
C LYS A 94 -15.77 -16.69 -25.48
N LEU A 95 -15.17 -15.52 -25.64
CA LEU A 95 -15.59 -14.26 -25.01
C LEU A 95 -15.34 -13.09 -25.97
N GLN A 96 -16.36 -12.29 -26.25
CA GLN A 96 -16.21 -11.09 -27.08
C GLN A 96 -15.88 -9.90 -26.18
N LEU A 97 -14.73 -9.25 -26.41
CA LEU A 97 -14.24 -8.18 -25.53
C LEU A 97 -14.95 -6.84 -25.76
N ASP A 98 -15.58 -6.66 -26.91
CA ASP A 98 -16.40 -5.52 -27.33
C ASP A 98 -17.89 -5.72 -27.06
N GLU A 99 -18.31 -6.92 -26.62
CA GLU A 99 -19.67 -7.18 -26.15
C GLU A 99 -20.03 -6.20 -25.02
N ARG A 100 -21.20 -5.55 -25.12
CA ARG A 100 -21.69 -4.65 -24.07
C ARG A 100 -22.56 -5.38 -23.05
N VAL A 101 -22.33 -5.08 -21.77
CA VAL A 101 -23.11 -5.61 -20.65
C VAL A 101 -23.87 -4.46 -20.01
N THR A 102 -25.19 -4.43 -20.16
CA THR A 102 -26.04 -3.40 -19.54
C THR A 102 -26.15 -3.63 -18.03
N LEU A 103 -25.71 -2.67 -17.22
CA LEU A 103 -25.73 -2.77 -15.76
C LEU A 103 -27.11 -2.36 -15.20
N GLY A 104 -27.79 -3.30 -14.55
CA GLY A 104 -28.99 -3.08 -13.75
C GLY A 104 -28.69 -2.95 -12.25
N ARG A 105 -29.73 -2.62 -11.47
CA ARG A 105 -29.65 -2.48 -10.00
C ARG A 105 -29.19 -3.76 -9.30
N ALA A 106 -29.53 -4.91 -9.88
CA ALA A 106 -29.16 -6.24 -9.40
C ALA A 106 -27.69 -6.61 -9.67
N ASP A 107 -27.01 -5.87 -10.55
CA ASP A 107 -25.62 -6.12 -10.95
C ASP A 107 -24.62 -5.33 -10.08
N LEU A 108 -25.02 -4.14 -9.61
CA LEU A 108 -24.14 -3.28 -8.82
C LEU A 108 -23.74 -3.95 -7.49
N ARG A 109 -22.49 -3.71 -7.05
CA ARG A 109 -21.94 -4.23 -5.80
C ARG A 109 -21.26 -3.12 -5.01
N ASP A 110 -21.38 -3.16 -3.68
CA ASP A 110 -20.73 -2.19 -2.79
C ASP A 110 -19.20 -2.35 -2.74
N GLY A 111 -18.53 -1.36 -2.14
CA GLY A 111 -17.13 -1.44 -1.74
C GLY A 111 -16.23 -0.59 -2.63
N THR A 112 -15.25 -1.22 -3.29
CA THR A 112 -14.37 -0.56 -4.26
C THR A 112 -14.94 -0.63 -5.68
N GLY A 113 -14.74 0.45 -6.45
CA GLY A 113 -15.24 0.58 -7.81
C GLY A 113 -16.00 1.89 -8.06
N VAL A 114 -16.14 2.22 -9.33
CA VAL A 114 -16.87 3.39 -9.83
C VAL A 114 -18.26 3.02 -10.36
N PHE A 115 -18.45 1.80 -10.87
CA PHE A 115 -19.73 1.37 -11.43
C PHE A 115 -20.83 1.23 -10.38
N GLN A 116 -20.49 1.12 -9.09
CA GLN A 116 -21.46 1.17 -7.99
C GLN A 116 -22.23 2.50 -7.91
N TYR A 117 -21.73 3.55 -8.58
CA TYR A 117 -22.33 4.88 -8.70
C TYR A 117 -22.79 5.21 -10.14
N ALA A 118 -22.78 4.23 -11.04
CA ALA A 118 -23.23 4.43 -12.42
C ALA A 118 -24.75 4.52 -12.52
N ASP A 119 -25.23 5.31 -13.48
CA ASP A 119 -26.64 5.29 -13.89
C ASP A 119 -27.05 3.89 -14.36
N LEU A 120 -28.26 3.47 -14.00
CA LEU A 120 -28.83 2.22 -14.47
C LEU A 120 -29.00 2.25 -15.99
N GLY A 121 -28.59 1.17 -16.65
CA GLY A 121 -28.54 1.09 -18.10
C GLY A 121 -27.18 1.47 -18.71
N LEU A 122 -26.19 1.90 -17.91
CA LEU A 122 -24.81 2.03 -18.40
C LEU A 122 -24.34 0.68 -18.97
N ALA A 123 -23.85 0.69 -20.21
CA ALA A 123 -23.50 -0.51 -20.97
C ALA A 123 -22.00 -0.54 -21.35
N PRO A 124 -21.07 -0.72 -20.38
CA PRO A 124 -19.65 -0.90 -20.66
C PRO A 124 -19.40 -2.15 -21.52
N THR A 125 -18.31 -2.17 -22.27
CA THR A 125 -17.84 -3.40 -22.92
C THR A 125 -17.24 -4.37 -21.90
N VAL A 126 -17.14 -5.65 -22.25
CA VAL A 126 -16.40 -6.66 -21.48
C VAL A 126 -14.95 -6.20 -21.22
N ARG A 127 -14.30 -5.51 -22.18
CA ARG A 127 -12.97 -4.91 -21.99
C ARG A 127 -12.98 -3.81 -20.94
N ASP A 128 -13.97 -2.91 -20.95
CA ASP A 128 -14.11 -1.83 -19.96
C ASP A 128 -14.34 -2.39 -18.55
N LEU A 129 -15.14 -3.46 -18.43
CA LEU A 129 -15.35 -4.19 -17.18
C LEU A 129 -14.03 -4.81 -16.68
N ILE A 130 -13.29 -5.55 -17.52
CA ILE A 130 -11.98 -6.10 -17.13
C ILE A 130 -11.01 -4.97 -16.71
N GLN A 131 -11.04 -3.84 -17.42
CA GLN A 131 -10.23 -2.67 -17.11
C GLN A 131 -10.55 -2.11 -15.71
N GLN A 132 -11.82 -1.83 -15.40
CA GLN A 132 -12.22 -1.30 -14.08
C GLN A 132 -12.03 -2.30 -12.94
N MET A 133 -12.26 -3.60 -13.21
CA MET A 133 -11.97 -4.69 -12.28
C MET A 133 -10.51 -4.67 -11.80
N ILE A 134 -9.57 -4.23 -12.65
CA ILE A 134 -8.16 -4.06 -12.27
C ILE A 134 -7.88 -2.65 -11.74
N ILE A 135 -8.18 -1.60 -12.52
CA ILE A 135 -7.75 -0.21 -12.30
C ILE A 135 -8.36 0.44 -11.05
N THR A 136 -9.66 0.33 -10.85
CA THR A 136 -10.39 0.84 -9.67
C THR A 136 -10.72 -0.27 -8.66
N SER A 137 -10.28 -1.50 -8.95
CA SER A 137 -10.61 -2.70 -8.20
C SER A 137 -12.13 -2.92 -8.08
N ASP A 138 -12.87 -2.62 -9.16
CA ASP A 138 -14.34 -2.53 -9.17
C ASP A 138 -15.05 -3.87 -8.89
N ASN A 139 -15.95 -3.90 -7.90
CA ASN A 139 -16.66 -5.09 -7.49
C ASN A 139 -17.83 -5.48 -8.40
N THR A 140 -18.56 -4.51 -8.96
CA THR A 140 -19.61 -4.75 -9.99
C THR A 140 -18.99 -5.43 -11.20
N ALA A 141 -17.88 -4.88 -11.71
CA ALA A 141 -17.16 -5.46 -12.84
C ALA A 141 -16.56 -6.83 -12.53
N THR A 142 -16.08 -7.04 -11.29
CA THR A 142 -15.58 -8.37 -10.87
C THR A 142 -16.67 -9.41 -10.97
N ASP A 143 -17.88 -9.10 -10.51
CA ASP A 143 -18.98 -10.06 -10.48
C ASP A 143 -19.44 -10.43 -11.90
N GLN A 144 -19.55 -9.42 -12.78
CA GLN A 144 -19.87 -9.60 -14.20
C GLN A 144 -18.81 -10.42 -14.94
N ILE A 145 -17.51 -10.10 -14.80
CA ILE A 145 -16.45 -10.86 -15.46
C ILE A 145 -16.31 -12.26 -14.88
N THR A 146 -16.51 -12.45 -13.57
CA THR A 146 -16.54 -13.80 -12.96
C THR A 146 -17.64 -14.66 -13.60
N THR A 147 -18.81 -14.09 -13.88
CA THR A 147 -19.88 -14.77 -14.63
C THR A 147 -19.46 -15.06 -16.08
N LYS A 148 -18.89 -14.07 -16.79
CA LYS A 148 -18.44 -14.22 -18.19
C LYS A 148 -17.32 -15.24 -18.38
N VAL A 149 -16.49 -15.53 -17.36
CA VAL A 149 -15.48 -16.62 -17.42
C VAL A 149 -16.01 -18.00 -17.06
N GLY A 150 -17.33 -18.15 -16.86
CA GLY A 150 -18.00 -19.41 -16.53
C GLY A 150 -18.30 -19.62 -15.04
N GLY A 151 -18.14 -18.59 -14.21
CA GLY A 151 -18.36 -18.67 -12.76
C GLY A 151 -17.18 -19.23 -11.96
N VAL A 152 -17.38 -19.33 -10.65
CA VAL A 152 -16.35 -19.73 -9.67
C VAL A 152 -15.82 -21.13 -9.94
N ASP A 153 -16.67 -22.09 -10.29
CA ASP A 153 -16.27 -23.47 -10.55
C ASP A 153 -15.45 -23.62 -11.83
N ALA A 154 -15.83 -22.92 -12.91
CA ALA A 154 -15.05 -22.93 -14.15
C ALA A 154 -13.67 -22.24 -13.99
N LEU A 155 -13.62 -21.16 -13.20
CA LEU A 155 -12.36 -20.49 -12.84
C LEU A 155 -11.46 -21.41 -12.01
N ASN A 156 -12.00 -22.05 -10.97
CA ASN A 156 -11.27 -22.99 -10.11
C ASN A 156 -10.81 -24.23 -10.87
N GLY A 157 -11.65 -24.78 -11.75
CA GLY A 157 -11.30 -25.91 -12.62
C GLY A 157 -10.17 -25.57 -13.59
N TRP A 158 -10.20 -24.37 -14.19
CA TRP A 158 -9.10 -23.87 -15.02
C TRP A 158 -7.81 -23.65 -14.21
N LEU A 159 -7.89 -23.06 -13.01
CA LEU A 159 -6.72 -22.86 -12.14
C LEU A 159 -6.03 -24.20 -11.82
N ALA A 160 -6.81 -25.22 -11.46
CA ALA A 160 -6.29 -26.56 -11.20
C ALA A 160 -5.66 -27.20 -12.45
N GLN A 161 -6.30 -27.08 -13.62
CA GLN A 161 -5.77 -27.57 -14.90
C GLN A 161 -4.47 -26.86 -15.31
N ALA A 162 -4.34 -25.57 -14.98
CA ALA A 162 -3.14 -24.77 -15.19
C ALA A 162 -2.04 -24.98 -14.11
N GLY A 163 -2.24 -25.94 -13.18
CA GLY A 163 -1.24 -26.30 -12.18
C GLY A 163 -1.17 -25.39 -10.94
N TYR A 164 -2.18 -24.56 -10.72
CA TYR A 164 -2.28 -23.70 -9.53
C TYR A 164 -3.18 -24.31 -8.45
N ARG A 165 -2.82 -24.12 -7.17
CA ARG A 165 -3.70 -24.42 -6.03
C ARG A 165 -4.55 -23.23 -5.61
N MET A 166 -4.38 -22.07 -6.28
CA MET A 166 -5.19 -20.87 -6.07
C MET A 166 -6.68 -21.18 -6.29
N ARG A 167 -7.55 -20.60 -5.48
CA ARG A 167 -9.01 -20.76 -5.62
C ARG A 167 -9.74 -19.46 -5.34
N MET A 168 -10.78 -19.16 -6.11
CA MET A 168 -11.84 -18.26 -5.66
C MET A 168 -12.76 -19.05 -4.72
N LEU A 169 -13.04 -18.52 -3.53
CA LEU A 169 -13.80 -19.20 -2.48
C LEU A 169 -15.20 -18.62 -2.29
N ASN A 170 -15.38 -17.32 -2.58
CA ASN A 170 -16.66 -16.63 -2.54
C ASN A 170 -16.70 -15.55 -3.63
N ARG A 171 -17.89 -15.23 -4.13
CA ARG A 171 -18.21 -13.92 -4.72
C ARG A 171 -18.34 -12.84 -3.64
N GLY A 172 -18.39 -11.58 -4.09
CA GLY A 172 -18.39 -10.42 -3.19
C GLY A 172 -19.61 -10.35 -2.27
N ASP A 173 -20.78 -10.73 -2.79
CA ASP A 173 -22.05 -10.80 -2.06
C ASP A 173 -22.10 -12.02 -1.12
N GLU A 174 -21.54 -13.17 -1.51
CA GLU A 174 -21.66 -14.41 -0.74
C GLU A 174 -21.02 -14.32 0.66
N TYR A 175 -19.79 -13.80 0.77
CA TYR A 175 -19.15 -13.62 2.07
C TYR A 175 -19.78 -12.48 2.87
N ARG A 176 -20.27 -11.43 2.19
CA ARG A 176 -20.99 -10.31 2.79
C ARG A 176 -22.32 -10.74 3.41
N ARG A 177 -23.08 -11.60 2.73
CA ARG A 177 -24.30 -12.22 3.25
C ARG A 177 -24.01 -13.07 4.48
N LYS A 178 -22.94 -13.88 4.45
CA LYS A 178 -22.48 -14.63 5.62
C LYS A 178 -22.15 -13.72 6.81
N LEU A 179 -21.53 -12.56 6.60
CA LEU A 179 -21.27 -11.56 7.66
C LEU A 179 -22.56 -10.95 8.21
N LEU A 180 -23.53 -10.59 7.35
CA LEU A 180 -24.84 -10.09 7.77
C LEU A 180 -25.62 -11.14 8.58
N ALA A 181 -25.53 -12.41 8.19
CA ALA A 181 -26.14 -13.53 8.93
C ALA A 181 -25.57 -13.75 10.34
N ARG A 182 -24.43 -13.12 10.69
CA ARG A 182 -23.90 -13.09 12.08
C ARG A 182 -24.58 -12.02 12.95
N LEU A 183 -25.33 -11.09 12.34
CA LEU A 183 -26.15 -10.10 13.04
C LEU A 183 -27.58 -10.62 13.25
N ASP A 184 -28.15 -11.23 12.20
CA ASP A 184 -29.50 -11.80 12.21
C ASP A 184 -29.54 -13.03 11.26
N PRO A 185 -29.85 -14.24 11.76
CA PRO A 185 -29.91 -15.45 10.93
C PRO A 185 -30.87 -15.38 9.73
N ARG A 186 -31.91 -14.53 9.78
CA ARG A 186 -32.83 -14.31 8.65
C ARG A 186 -32.11 -13.80 7.40
N LEU A 187 -30.96 -13.13 7.58
CA LEU A 187 -30.13 -12.58 6.49
C LEU A 187 -29.27 -13.65 5.79
N ALA A 188 -29.32 -14.93 6.19
CA ALA A 188 -28.57 -15.99 5.53
C ALA A 188 -29.09 -16.32 4.11
N ALA A 189 -30.37 -16.08 3.84
CA ALA A 189 -31.07 -16.52 2.62
C ALA A 189 -31.43 -15.38 1.64
N ILE A 190 -30.97 -14.15 1.90
CA ILE A 190 -31.26 -12.99 1.04
C ILE A 190 -30.51 -13.06 -0.30
N THR A 191 -31.02 -12.36 -1.30
CA THR A 191 -30.41 -12.24 -2.63
C THR A 191 -29.12 -11.41 -2.63
N ALA A 192 -28.35 -11.46 -3.72
CA ALA A 192 -27.17 -10.60 -3.92
C ALA A 192 -27.55 -9.11 -3.96
N GLU A 193 -28.71 -8.78 -4.52
CA GLU A 193 -29.23 -7.41 -4.59
C GLU A 193 -29.63 -6.88 -3.20
N GLU A 194 -30.34 -7.68 -2.40
CA GLU A 194 -30.66 -7.35 -1.01
C GLU A 194 -29.40 -7.27 -0.13
N THR A 195 -28.43 -8.17 -0.33
CA THR A 195 -27.13 -8.11 0.36
C THR A 195 -26.45 -6.76 0.09
N THR A 196 -26.38 -6.35 -1.18
CA THR A 196 -25.80 -5.07 -1.60
C THR A 196 -26.55 -3.90 -0.97
N GLY A 197 -27.89 -3.91 -1.01
CA GLY A 197 -28.72 -2.89 -0.37
C GLY A 197 -28.48 -2.77 1.14
N LEU A 198 -28.40 -3.89 1.86
CA LEU A 198 -28.09 -3.89 3.29
C LEU A 198 -26.66 -3.43 3.61
N HIS A 199 -25.68 -3.66 2.73
CA HIS A 199 -24.33 -3.11 2.89
C HIS A 199 -24.27 -1.58 2.67
N TYR A 200 -25.08 -1.02 1.76
CA TYR A 200 -25.26 0.43 1.68
C TYR A 200 -25.96 1.01 2.92
N ALA A 201 -26.99 0.34 3.45
CA ALA A 201 -27.62 0.75 4.72
C ALA A 201 -26.65 0.69 5.91
N LEU A 202 -25.87 -0.39 6.01
CA LEU A 202 -24.84 -0.60 7.03
C LEU A 202 -23.82 0.55 7.04
N SER A 203 -23.38 1.00 5.86
CA SER A 203 -22.36 2.05 5.68
C SER A 203 -22.89 3.49 5.68
N ASN A 204 -24.22 3.72 5.80
CA ASN A 204 -24.88 5.01 5.54
C ASN A 204 -24.62 5.57 4.13
N ASN A 205 -24.37 4.72 3.14
CA ASN A 205 -24.15 5.17 1.77
C ASN A 205 -25.49 5.64 1.16
N PRO A 206 -25.58 6.88 0.59
CA PRO A 206 -26.82 7.40 0.01
C PRO A 206 -27.34 6.57 -1.18
N VAL A 207 -26.50 5.76 -1.83
CA VAL A 207 -26.92 4.78 -2.86
C VAL A 207 -27.97 3.79 -2.31
N PHE A 208 -28.08 3.62 -0.99
CA PHE A 208 -29.14 2.84 -0.36
C PHE A 208 -30.56 3.23 -0.81
N GLU A 209 -30.81 4.51 -1.13
CA GLU A 209 -32.14 4.96 -1.55
C GLU A 209 -32.64 4.26 -2.82
N LEU A 210 -31.71 3.84 -3.71
CA LEU A 210 -32.01 3.01 -4.88
C LEU A 210 -32.52 1.60 -4.50
N TYR A 211 -32.14 1.11 -3.32
CA TYR A 211 -32.47 -0.23 -2.82
C TYR A 211 -33.60 -0.22 -1.76
N ARG A 212 -33.91 0.94 -1.17
CA ARG A 212 -34.98 1.09 -0.16
C ARG A 212 -36.30 0.40 -0.55
N PRO A 213 -36.78 0.41 -1.81
CA PRO A 213 -38.02 -0.27 -2.19
C PRO A 213 -38.03 -1.80 -1.95
N LEU A 214 -36.87 -2.46 -1.82
CA LEU A 214 -36.79 -3.89 -1.46
C LEU A 214 -37.16 -4.16 0.01
N PHE A 215 -37.00 -3.16 0.88
CA PHE A 215 -37.05 -3.33 2.33
C PHE A 215 -38.37 -2.79 2.91
N THR A 216 -39.48 -3.39 2.47
CA THR A 216 -40.84 -3.07 2.90
C THR A 216 -41.43 -4.22 3.73
N GLY A 217 -42.51 -3.94 4.49
CA GLY A 217 -43.13 -4.93 5.38
C GLY A 217 -42.12 -5.47 6.41
N GLU A 218 -42.08 -6.78 6.60
CA GLU A 218 -41.13 -7.42 7.53
C GLU A 218 -39.66 -7.15 7.18
N ARG A 219 -39.32 -6.96 5.89
CA ARG A 219 -37.95 -6.68 5.43
C ARG A 219 -37.46 -5.29 5.83
N ALA A 220 -38.35 -4.37 6.20
CA ALA A 220 -37.95 -3.07 6.75
C ALA A 220 -37.10 -3.23 8.02
N SER A 221 -37.44 -4.21 8.88
CA SER A 221 -36.69 -4.50 10.11
C SER A 221 -35.22 -4.88 9.88
N TRP A 222 -34.88 -5.39 8.70
CA TRP A 222 -33.50 -5.74 8.35
C TRP A 222 -32.61 -4.51 8.19
N VAL A 223 -33.18 -3.37 7.78
CA VAL A 223 -32.48 -2.09 7.67
C VAL A 223 -32.11 -1.57 9.06
N ASP A 224 -33.02 -1.70 10.03
CA ASP A 224 -32.77 -1.31 11.42
C ASP A 224 -31.70 -2.19 12.08
N VAL A 225 -31.74 -3.50 11.80
CA VAL A 225 -30.70 -4.45 12.24
C VAL A 225 -29.32 -4.00 11.78
N VAL A 226 -29.12 -3.66 10.50
CA VAL A 226 -27.78 -3.26 10.00
C VAL A 226 -27.40 -1.81 10.32
N ARG A 227 -28.38 -0.93 10.60
CA ARG A 227 -28.11 0.47 10.99
C ARG A 227 -27.80 0.65 12.48
N SER A 228 -28.20 -0.29 13.34
CA SER A 228 -27.90 -0.29 14.77
C SER A 228 -26.40 -0.05 15.05
N PRO A 229 -26.01 0.95 15.87
CA PRO A 229 -24.61 1.21 16.19
C PRO A 229 -23.88 0.00 16.80
N ALA A 230 -24.56 -0.78 17.64
CA ALA A 230 -24.00 -2.01 18.19
C ALA A 230 -23.72 -3.05 17.10
N ASN A 231 -24.65 -3.26 16.17
CA ASN A 231 -24.49 -4.22 15.08
C ASN A 231 -23.42 -3.77 14.06
N ARG A 232 -23.23 -2.46 13.86
CA ARG A 232 -22.10 -1.92 13.08
C ARG A 232 -20.75 -2.29 13.68
N LEU A 233 -20.61 -2.14 15.00
CA LEU A 233 -19.39 -2.53 15.72
C LEU A 233 -19.17 -4.06 15.65
N THR A 234 -20.22 -4.85 15.88
CA THR A 234 -20.19 -6.31 15.75
C THR A 234 -19.83 -6.76 14.34
N HIS A 235 -20.38 -6.14 13.29
CA HIS A 235 -20.04 -6.43 11.90
C HIS A 235 -18.56 -6.12 11.61
N ALA A 236 -18.07 -4.94 12.00
CA ALA A 236 -16.68 -4.56 11.80
C ALA A 236 -15.68 -5.42 12.60
N ALA A 237 -16.08 -5.94 13.77
CA ALA A 237 -15.31 -6.92 14.53
C ALA A 237 -15.31 -8.30 13.84
N ASN A 238 -16.48 -8.79 13.43
CA ASN A 238 -16.63 -10.04 12.69
C ASN A 238 -15.83 -10.03 11.37
N GLN A 239 -15.87 -8.93 10.62
CA GLN A 239 -15.11 -8.77 9.38
C GLN A 239 -13.60 -8.87 9.62
N ARG A 240 -13.06 -8.10 10.59
CA ARG A 240 -11.63 -8.12 10.97
C ARG A 240 -11.14 -9.48 11.47
N LYS A 241 -12.02 -10.25 12.11
CA LYS A 241 -11.68 -11.58 12.63
C LYS A 241 -11.80 -12.66 11.55
N LEU A 242 -13.00 -12.82 10.99
CA LEU A 242 -13.35 -13.95 10.14
C LEU A 242 -12.67 -13.90 8.77
N MET A 243 -12.41 -12.71 8.21
CA MET A 243 -11.65 -12.61 6.95
C MET A 243 -10.16 -12.96 7.11
N VAL A 244 -9.65 -13.08 8.34
CA VAL A 244 -8.29 -13.55 8.65
C VAL A 244 -8.30 -15.03 9.03
N GLU A 245 -9.23 -15.45 9.89
CA GLU A 245 -9.22 -16.78 10.53
C GLU A 245 -9.99 -17.86 9.75
N ASP A 246 -11.07 -17.51 9.03
CA ASP A 246 -12.01 -18.49 8.47
C ASP A 246 -12.14 -18.36 6.95
N ARG A 247 -11.64 -19.37 6.22
CA ARG A 247 -11.71 -19.48 4.75
C ARG A 247 -13.13 -19.38 4.20
N ASN A 248 -14.17 -19.68 4.96
CA ASN A 248 -15.56 -19.52 4.54
C ASN A 248 -15.94 -18.05 4.23
N TYR A 249 -15.15 -17.09 4.72
CA TYR A 249 -15.32 -15.64 4.51
C TYR A 249 -14.24 -15.02 3.61
N TRP A 250 -13.34 -15.83 3.03
CA TRP A 250 -12.28 -15.36 2.16
C TRP A 250 -12.79 -15.18 0.72
N LEU A 251 -12.31 -14.16 0.00
CA LEU A 251 -12.67 -13.99 -1.42
C LEU A 251 -11.98 -15.07 -2.28
N GLY A 252 -10.73 -15.36 -1.95
CA GLY A 252 -9.95 -16.45 -2.55
C GLY A 252 -8.81 -16.91 -1.65
N ASP A 253 -8.37 -18.14 -1.88
CA ASP A 253 -7.19 -18.75 -1.28
C ASP A 253 -6.03 -18.64 -2.29
N ILE A 254 -4.94 -17.98 -1.88
CA ILE A 254 -3.80 -17.70 -2.76
C ILE A 254 -2.48 -17.75 -1.98
N SER A 255 -1.41 -18.19 -2.64
CA SER A 255 -0.04 -18.08 -2.14
C SER A 255 0.76 -17.06 -2.94
N ALA A 256 1.73 -16.39 -2.30
CA ALA A 256 2.56 -15.37 -2.93
C ALA A 256 3.34 -15.92 -4.14
N ARG A 257 3.80 -17.18 -4.06
CA ARG A 257 4.49 -17.86 -5.16
C ARG A 257 3.59 -18.08 -6.37
N GLU A 258 2.34 -18.50 -6.18
CA GLU A 258 1.46 -18.86 -7.29
C GLU A 258 0.99 -17.62 -8.05
N ILE A 259 0.64 -16.53 -7.35
CA ILE A 259 0.33 -15.26 -8.01
C ILE A 259 1.57 -14.64 -8.66
N GLY A 260 2.75 -14.77 -8.03
CA GLY A 260 4.03 -14.40 -8.63
C GLY A 260 4.29 -15.13 -9.95
N ARG A 261 4.10 -16.46 -10.01
CA ARG A 261 4.22 -17.24 -11.26
C ARG A 261 3.25 -16.79 -12.34
N MET A 262 2.02 -16.41 -11.96
CA MET A 262 1.06 -15.87 -12.92
C MET A 262 1.48 -14.49 -13.45
N LEU A 263 2.02 -13.61 -12.60
CA LEU A 263 2.58 -12.32 -13.00
C LEU A 263 3.83 -12.47 -13.87
N GLU A 264 4.70 -13.45 -13.59
CA GLU A 264 5.81 -13.83 -14.47
C GLU A 264 5.30 -14.25 -15.85
N GLY A 265 4.23 -15.04 -15.91
CA GLY A 265 3.61 -15.45 -17.18
C GLY A 265 3.00 -14.28 -17.96
N ILE A 266 2.46 -13.27 -17.27
CA ILE A 266 2.00 -12.03 -17.91
C ILE A 266 3.18 -11.21 -18.45
N GLU A 267 4.28 -11.10 -17.70
CA GLU A 267 5.46 -10.34 -18.13
C GLU A 267 6.23 -11.02 -19.26
N ARG A 268 6.23 -12.36 -19.31
CA ARG A 268 6.94 -13.18 -20.31
C ARG A 268 6.09 -13.58 -21.53
N ASP A 269 4.87 -13.06 -21.66
CA ASP A 269 3.93 -13.39 -22.74
C ASP A 269 3.61 -14.90 -22.85
N THR A 270 3.57 -15.61 -21.71
CA THR A 270 3.22 -17.04 -21.63
C THR A 270 1.89 -17.32 -20.92
N ALA A 271 1.28 -16.32 -20.27
CA ALA A 271 -0.05 -16.43 -19.67
C ALA A 271 -1.19 -16.30 -20.71
N ALA A 272 -0.94 -15.64 -21.84
CA ALA A 272 -1.85 -15.44 -22.98
C ALA A 272 -1.00 -15.02 -24.19
N SER A 273 -1.60 -14.62 -25.32
CA SER A 273 -0.83 -14.03 -26.42
C SER A 273 -0.11 -12.72 -26.01
N PRO A 274 0.98 -12.33 -26.69
CA PRO A 274 1.68 -11.07 -26.41
C PRO A 274 0.79 -9.82 -26.41
N ALA A 275 -0.24 -9.77 -27.26
CA ALA A 275 -1.17 -8.64 -27.34
C ALA A 275 -2.08 -8.55 -26.11
N SER A 276 -2.56 -9.70 -25.61
CA SER A 276 -3.34 -9.76 -24.36
C SER A 276 -2.46 -9.46 -23.16
N CYS A 277 -1.27 -10.06 -23.06
CA CYS A 277 -0.31 -9.79 -21.99
C CYS A 277 0.11 -8.31 -21.96
N ALA A 278 0.31 -7.66 -23.12
CA ALA A 278 0.51 -6.22 -23.19
C ALA A 278 -0.67 -5.41 -22.63
N THR A 279 -1.91 -5.83 -22.93
CA THR A 279 -3.13 -5.21 -22.36
C THR A 279 -3.22 -5.41 -20.84
N MET A 280 -2.92 -6.61 -20.34
CA MET A 280 -2.89 -6.91 -18.90
C MET A 280 -1.86 -6.05 -18.16
N ARG A 281 -0.63 -5.93 -18.69
CA ARG A 281 0.42 -5.05 -18.16
C ARG A 281 -0.04 -3.59 -18.14
N LEU A 282 -0.70 -3.12 -19.21
CA LEU A 282 -1.27 -1.77 -19.26
C LEU A 282 -2.31 -1.53 -18.16
N PHE A 283 -3.23 -2.46 -17.93
CA PHE A 283 -4.23 -2.32 -16.86
C PHE A 283 -3.59 -2.34 -15.46
N LEU A 284 -2.65 -3.25 -15.21
CA LEU A 284 -1.91 -3.32 -13.95
C LEU A 284 -1.06 -2.06 -13.70
N ARG A 285 -0.47 -1.44 -14.75
CA ARG A 285 0.23 -0.14 -14.68
C ARG A 285 -0.66 1.06 -14.39
N ARG A 286 -1.98 0.91 -14.45
CA ARG A 286 -2.96 1.98 -14.23
C ARG A 286 -3.78 1.79 -12.96
N GLN A 287 -3.40 0.85 -12.11
CA GLN A 287 -3.95 0.70 -10.76
C GLN A 287 -4.00 2.04 -10.02
N LEU A 288 -5.16 2.36 -9.42
CA LEU A 288 -5.36 3.61 -8.66
C LEU A 288 -5.34 3.39 -7.15
N ALA A 289 -5.49 2.15 -6.67
CA ALA A 289 -5.37 1.80 -5.26
C ALA A 289 -3.93 1.43 -4.87
N GLY A 290 -3.56 1.63 -3.60
CA GLY A 290 -2.25 1.18 -3.11
C GLY A 290 -1.06 2.04 -3.52
N SER A 291 -1.26 3.31 -3.85
CA SER A 291 -0.17 4.29 -4.02
C SER A 291 0.77 4.35 -2.80
N ARG A 292 0.27 3.98 -1.61
CA ARG A 292 1.02 3.86 -0.35
C ARG A 292 1.82 2.54 -0.19
N ARG A 293 1.74 1.61 -1.14
CA ARG A 293 2.35 0.25 -1.10
C ARG A 293 3.51 0.09 -2.08
N LEU A 294 3.51 -0.93 -2.95
CA LEU A 294 4.61 -1.22 -3.88
C LEU A 294 5.14 0.03 -4.63
N PRO A 295 4.30 0.96 -5.16
CA PRO A 295 4.79 2.17 -5.83
C PRO A 295 5.28 3.31 -4.91
N HIS A 296 5.11 3.24 -3.59
CA HIS A 296 5.29 4.41 -2.70
C HIS A 296 6.73 4.95 -2.67
N PHE A 297 7.72 4.07 -2.47
CA PHE A 297 9.12 4.45 -2.24
C PHE A 297 10.05 4.08 -3.41
N VAL A 298 9.50 3.79 -4.59
CA VAL A 298 10.26 3.42 -5.79
C VAL A 298 10.09 4.47 -6.88
N ASP A 299 11.20 4.84 -7.52
CA ASP A 299 11.22 5.70 -8.72
C ASP A 299 11.33 4.84 -10.00
N VAL A 300 10.54 3.77 -10.06
CA VAL A 300 10.44 2.90 -11.24
C VAL A 300 8.96 2.64 -11.53
N PRO A 301 8.56 2.43 -12.80
CA PRO A 301 7.18 2.06 -13.11
C PRO A 301 6.78 0.77 -12.37
N VAL A 302 5.53 0.71 -11.91
CA VAL A 302 4.96 -0.44 -11.22
C VAL A 302 3.67 -0.88 -11.93
N ALA A 303 3.54 -2.18 -12.19
CA ALA A 303 2.29 -2.81 -12.62
C ALA A 303 1.78 -3.68 -11.49
N HIS A 304 0.66 -3.34 -10.83
CA HIS A 304 0.25 -4.04 -9.60
C HIS A 304 -1.27 -4.18 -9.39
N LYS A 305 -1.63 -5.04 -8.44
CA LYS A 305 -2.99 -5.25 -7.95
C LYS A 305 -2.98 -5.40 -6.43
N THR A 306 -3.68 -4.49 -5.75
CA THR A 306 -3.96 -4.58 -4.32
C THR A 306 -4.99 -5.65 -3.97
N GLY A 307 -4.95 -6.13 -2.73
CA GLY A 307 -6.03 -6.83 -2.06
C GLY A 307 -6.26 -6.27 -0.67
N ASP A 308 -7.50 -5.90 -0.35
CA ASP A 308 -7.82 -4.99 0.75
C ASP A 308 -9.00 -5.49 1.57
N SER A 309 -8.86 -5.56 2.90
CA SER A 309 -9.99 -5.60 3.84
C SER A 309 -9.51 -5.34 5.26
N ALA A 310 -9.97 -4.25 5.88
CA ALA A 310 -9.82 -3.88 7.30
C ALA A 310 -8.42 -4.03 7.94
N ASN A 311 -7.95 -5.26 8.20
CA ASN A 311 -6.64 -5.62 8.75
C ASN A 311 -5.84 -6.57 7.81
N ILE A 312 -6.08 -6.47 6.50
CA ILE A 312 -5.45 -7.25 5.42
C ILE A 312 -5.02 -6.27 4.33
N ALA A 313 -3.73 -6.25 4.02
CA ALA A 313 -3.11 -5.39 3.01
C ALA A 313 -2.18 -6.23 2.12
N ASN A 314 -2.70 -6.71 1.00
CA ASN A 314 -1.93 -7.40 -0.02
C ASN A 314 -1.57 -6.42 -1.14
N ASP A 315 -0.41 -6.61 -1.77
CA ASP A 315 -0.08 -5.96 -3.04
C ASP A 315 0.89 -6.82 -3.85
N VAL A 316 0.58 -7.04 -5.12
CA VAL A 316 1.31 -7.95 -6.00
C VAL A 316 1.51 -7.31 -7.37
N GLY A 317 2.66 -7.49 -8.00
CA GLY A 317 2.97 -6.81 -9.24
C GLY A 317 4.34 -7.09 -9.84
N ILE A 318 4.71 -6.22 -10.77
CA ILE A 318 5.98 -6.18 -11.49
C ILE A 318 6.58 -4.78 -11.29
N LEU A 319 7.80 -4.72 -10.76
CA LEU A 319 8.62 -3.51 -10.66
C LEU A 319 9.52 -3.46 -11.90
N TYR A 320 9.47 -2.37 -12.68
CA TYR A 320 10.28 -2.23 -13.90
C TYR A 320 11.62 -1.54 -13.60
N ALA A 321 12.45 -2.23 -12.81
CA ALA A 321 13.78 -1.76 -12.41
C ALA A 321 14.77 -1.67 -13.59
N ARG A 322 15.86 -0.91 -13.44
CA ARG A 322 16.88 -0.70 -14.49
C ARG A 322 17.60 -2.00 -14.87
N SER A 323 17.77 -2.91 -13.91
CA SER A 323 18.35 -4.24 -14.07
C SER A 323 17.46 -5.16 -14.92
N GLY A 324 16.14 -4.94 -14.88
CA GLY A 324 15.10 -5.70 -15.56
C GLY A 324 13.83 -5.85 -14.72
N PRO A 325 12.75 -6.46 -15.27
CA PRO A 325 11.51 -6.66 -14.54
C PRO A 325 11.68 -7.58 -13.32
N ILE A 326 11.14 -7.15 -12.18
CA ILE A 326 11.09 -7.92 -10.93
C ILE A 326 9.63 -8.23 -10.62
N VAL A 327 9.27 -9.51 -10.59
CA VAL A 327 7.99 -9.94 -10.01
C VAL A 327 8.08 -9.89 -8.50
N ILE A 328 7.08 -9.30 -7.86
CA ILE A 328 6.95 -9.22 -6.41
C ILE A 328 5.50 -9.50 -5.98
N ALA A 329 5.31 -10.27 -4.92
CA ALA A 329 4.00 -10.47 -4.30
C ALA A 329 4.14 -10.41 -2.79
N VAL A 330 3.55 -9.40 -2.15
CA VAL A 330 3.54 -9.22 -0.69
C VAL A 330 2.12 -9.44 -0.17
N MET A 331 1.96 -10.39 0.74
CA MET A 331 0.70 -10.72 1.39
C MET A 331 0.81 -10.40 2.88
N ALA A 332 -0.15 -9.68 3.45
CA ALA A 332 -0.19 -9.36 4.88
C ALA A 332 -1.61 -9.45 5.43
N THR A 333 -1.81 -10.24 6.48
CA THR A 333 -3.12 -10.52 7.10
C THR A 333 -3.04 -10.50 8.62
N GLY A 334 -4.12 -10.09 9.29
CA GLY A 334 -4.15 -9.97 10.74
C GLY A 334 -3.29 -8.82 11.27
N ILE A 335 -3.25 -7.69 10.56
CA ILE A 335 -2.51 -6.49 10.97
C ILE A 335 -3.07 -5.96 12.30
N THR A 336 -2.23 -5.89 13.34
CA THR A 336 -2.60 -5.35 14.67
C THR A 336 -2.08 -3.94 14.92
N GLY A 337 -1.13 -3.46 14.12
CA GLY A 337 -0.58 -2.09 14.18
C GLY A 337 -1.34 -1.08 13.30
N SER A 338 -0.73 0.09 13.08
CA SER A 338 -1.22 1.09 12.13
C SER A 338 -1.30 0.50 10.72
N TYR A 339 -2.47 0.65 10.08
CA TYR A 339 -2.67 0.20 8.70
C TYR A 339 -1.81 0.99 7.71
N GLY A 340 -1.67 2.31 7.89
CA GLY A 340 -0.80 3.13 7.04
C GLY A 340 0.68 2.76 7.16
N ASP A 341 1.13 2.35 8.35
CA ASP A 341 2.50 1.87 8.57
C ASP A 341 2.73 0.50 7.90
N ALA A 342 1.69 -0.36 7.91
CA ALA A 342 1.68 -1.64 7.22
C ALA A 342 1.78 -1.45 5.69
N GLU A 343 1.07 -0.47 5.13
CA GLU A 343 1.21 -0.10 3.72
C GLU A 343 2.62 0.42 3.41
N ASP A 344 3.15 1.34 4.23
CA ASP A 344 4.49 1.88 4.03
C ASP A 344 5.59 0.80 4.12
N ARG A 345 5.39 -0.24 4.95
CA ARG A 345 6.30 -1.39 5.01
C ARG A 345 6.31 -2.16 3.69
N ILE A 346 5.17 -2.35 3.03
CA ILE A 346 5.10 -2.97 1.70
C ILE A 346 5.87 -2.13 0.67
N GLY A 347 5.75 -0.80 0.73
CA GLY A 347 6.53 0.10 -0.14
C GLY A 347 8.04 0.09 0.14
N ARG A 348 8.45 0.07 1.41
CA ARG A 348 9.88 -0.04 1.77
C ARG A 348 10.48 -1.36 1.34
N ILE A 349 9.72 -2.45 1.43
CA ILE A 349 10.09 -3.76 0.88
C ILE A 349 10.29 -3.68 -0.65
N ALA A 350 9.42 -2.99 -1.38
CA ALA A 350 9.58 -2.79 -2.82
C ALA A 350 10.85 -1.98 -3.16
N LYS A 351 11.11 -0.88 -2.44
CA LYS A 351 12.35 -0.09 -2.57
C LYS A 351 13.59 -0.94 -2.36
N LEU A 352 13.63 -1.67 -1.26
CA LEU A 352 14.73 -2.55 -0.87
C LEU A 352 14.98 -3.67 -1.90
N VAL A 353 13.93 -4.19 -2.54
CA VAL A 353 14.04 -5.14 -3.65
C VAL A 353 14.62 -4.48 -4.91
N VAL A 354 14.20 -3.27 -5.27
CA VAL A 354 14.78 -2.52 -6.40
C VAL A 354 16.26 -2.20 -6.13
N ASP A 355 16.58 -1.63 -4.96
CA ASP A 355 17.94 -1.25 -4.57
C ASP A 355 18.91 -2.45 -4.57
N HIS A 356 18.44 -3.66 -4.25
CA HIS A 356 19.23 -4.90 -4.33
C HIS A 356 19.62 -5.28 -5.77
N PHE A 357 18.71 -5.11 -6.74
CA PHE A 357 18.94 -5.54 -8.13
C PHE A 357 19.53 -4.45 -9.03
N ASP A 358 19.14 -3.19 -8.84
CA ASP A 358 19.69 -2.05 -9.58
C ASP A 358 21.06 -1.60 -9.03
N GLY A 359 21.45 -2.11 -7.87
CA GLY A 359 22.54 -1.58 -7.05
C GLY A 359 22.17 -0.21 -6.45
N PRO A 360 23.04 0.34 -5.58
CA PRO A 360 22.86 1.71 -5.12
C PRO A 360 22.83 2.65 -6.33
N THR A 361 21.74 3.40 -6.46
CA THR A 361 21.63 4.47 -7.48
C THR A 361 22.88 5.35 -7.44
N PRO A 362 23.50 5.72 -8.57
CA PRO A 362 24.59 6.68 -8.57
C PRO A 362 24.14 8.00 -7.92
N GLY A 363 24.66 8.32 -6.74
CA GLY A 363 24.20 9.43 -5.88
C GLY A 363 23.33 9.03 -4.67
N GLY A 364 22.89 7.78 -4.57
CA GLY A 364 22.04 7.24 -3.49
C GLY A 364 22.78 6.50 -2.37
N ALA A 365 24.12 6.50 -2.38
CA ALA A 365 24.94 5.79 -1.40
C ALA A 365 25.08 6.55 -0.05
N SER A 366 23.97 6.95 0.55
CA SER A 366 23.85 7.26 1.99
C SER A 366 22.36 7.43 2.38
N GLU A 367 21.66 6.30 2.49
CA GLU A 367 20.34 6.23 3.12
C GLU A 367 19.97 4.84 3.70
N ALA A 368 20.88 3.86 3.61
CA ALA A 368 20.77 2.64 4.40
C ALA A 368 21.07 2.97 5.88
N ALA A 369 20.06 2.79 6.74
CA ALA A 369 20.08 3.07 8.18
C ALA A 369 20.04 4.55 8.59
N GLN A 370 18.93 5.24 8.31
CA GLN A 370 18.37 6.17 9.30
C GLN A 370 16.96 5.73 9.72
N LEU A 371 16.82 5.54 11.04
CA LEU A 371 15.55 5.42 11.77
C LEU A 371 14.64 6.61 11.46
N PRO A 372 13.30 6.54 11.68
CA PRO A 372 12.38 7.65 11.41
C PRO A 372 12.94 8.96 11.95
N THR A 373 13.04 9.97 11.08
CA THR A 373 13.73 11.24 11.31
C THR A 373 13.11 11.99 12.50
N ARG A 374 13.58 11.68 13.70
CA ARG A 374 13.06 12.25 14.94
C ARG A 374 13.29 13.75 14.91
N LYS A 375 12.21 14.51 15.03
CA LYS A 375 12.22 15.96 15.27
C LYS A 375 13.14 16.27 16.47
N ARG A 376 14.30 16.90 16.22
CA ARG A 376 15.23 17.37 17.25
C ARG A 376 15.03 18.87 17.47
N VAL A 377 14.71 19.26 18.69
CA VAL A 377 14.66 20.67 19.08
C VAL A 377 16.09 21.21 19.18
N ILE A 378 16.36 22.34 18.52
CA ILE A 378 17.62 23.07 18.65
C ILE A 378 17.39 24.24 19.60
N GLN A 379 18.02 24.15 20.78
CA GLN A 379 18.00 25.17 21.83
C GLN A 379 19.45 25.54 22.15
N PRO A 380 19.94 26.73 21.76
CA PRO A 380 21.33 27.10 22.04
C PRO A 380 21.62 27.23 23.54
N PRO A 381 22.84 26.92 24.00
CA PRO A 381 23.25 27.17 25.38
C PRO A 381 23.08 28.64 25.77
N GLY A 382 22.54 28.91 26.95
CA GLY A 382 22.32 30.27 27.46
C GLY A 382 21.08 31.00 26.93
N TYR A 383 20.43 30.52 25.86
CA TYR A 383 19.12 31.03 25.45
C TYR A 383 18.10 30.66 26.52
N LYS A 384 17.40 31.65 27.09
CA LYS A 384 16.23 31.36 27.94
C LYS A 384 15.14 30.71 27.09
N PRO A 385 14.33 29.78 27.66
CA PRO A 385 13.11 29.32 27.01
C PRO A 385 12.25 30.52 26.62
N THR A 386 11.85 30.61 25.35
CA THR A 386 11.01 31.70 24.88
C THR A 386 9.63 31.60 25.55
N PRO A 387 9.07 32.71 26.08
CA PRO A 387 7.70 32.70 26.60
C PRO A 387 6.65 32.51 25.47
N SER A 388 7.04 32.71 24.21
CA SER A 388 6.27 32.38 23.02
C SER A 388 6.27 30.87 22.75
N PRO A 389 5.18 30.28 22.23
CA PRO A 389 5.04 28.84 21.99
C PRO A 389 5.79 28.36 20.73
N LEU A 390 7.11 28.57 20.70
CA LEU A 390 8.00 28.23 19.59
C LEU A 390 9.31 27.62 20.10
N SER A 391 10.10 27.06 19.18
CA SER A 391 11.48 26.62 19.43
C SER A 391 12.44 27.45 18.57
N PRO A 392 13.66 27.79 19.01
CA PRO A 392 14.59 28.57 18.19
C PRO A 392 14.85 27.93 16.82
N GLY A 393 15.06 26.62 16.79
CA GLY A 393 15.02 25.84 15.56
C GLY A 393 14.57 24.40 15.77
N ILE A 394 14.17 23.75 14.68
CA ILE A 394 13.80 22.33 14.62
C ILE A 394 14.59 21.67 13.50
N LEU A 395 15.39 20.64 13.83
CA LEU A 395 16.08 19.80 12.87
C LEU A 395 15.24 18.54 12.56
N VAL A 396 15.02 18.26 11.27
CA VAL A 396 14.38 17.03 10.78
C VAL A 396 15.27 16.46 9.65
N GLY A 397 15.91 15.32 9.92
CA GLY A 397 16.98 14.83 9.05
C GLY A 397 18.11 15.86 8.98
N GLU A 398 18.48 16.26 7.77
CA GLU A 398 19.53 17.26 7.50
C GLU A 398 18.98 18.70 7.32
N THR A 399 17.66 18.92 7.48
CA THR A 399 17.02 20.22 7.29
C THR A 399 16.68 20.88 8.63
N LEU A 400 17.24 22.07 8.87
CA LEU A 400 16.95 22.92 10.01
C LEU A 400 15.96 24.03 9.61
N TYR A 401 14.82 24.05 10.29
CA TYR A 401 13.83 25.12 10.21
C TYR A 401 14.05 26.07 11.38
N LEU A 402 14.34 27.34 11.11
CA LEU A 402 14.51 28.37 12.13
C LEU A 402 13.19 29.15 12.31
N SER A 403 12.79 29.37 13.57
CA SER A 403 11.67 30.26 13.87
C SER A 403 11.97 31.69 13.42
N GLY A 404 10.90 32.48 13.22
CA GLY A 404 11.01 33.91 12.98
C GLY A 404 11.81 34.60 14.09
N SER A 405 12.80 35.39 13.68
CA SER A 405 13.74 36.08 14.55
C SER A 405 13.65 37.58 14.33
N THR A 406 13.30 38.31 15.39
CA THR A 406 13.41 39.77 15.50
C THR A 406 14.73 40.15 16.17
N GLY A 407 15.09 41.43 16.16
CA GLY A 407 16.34 41.96 16.74
C GLY A 407 16.41 41.96 18.27
N GLY A 408 15.87 40.92 18.91
CA GLY A 408 15.88 40.74 20.36
C GLY A 408 17.20 40.16 20.88
N ASP A 409 17.64 40.65 22.02
CA ASP A 409 18.66 39.98 22.84
C ASP A 409 18.11 38.59 23.30
N PRO A 410 18.87 37.49 23.11
CA PRO A 410 18.36 36.13 23.34
C PRO A 410 18.26 35.70 24.81
N VAL A 411 18.71 36.55 25.76
CA VAL A 411 18.69 36.28 27.22
C VAL A 411 17.59 37.09 27.92
N THR A 412 17.27 38.28 27.41
CA THR A 412 16.28 39.22 27.95
C THR A 412 15.01 39.30 27.11
N GLY A 413 15.08 38.99 25.80
CA GLY A 413 13.98 39.13 24.85
C GLY A 413 13.64 40.57 24.46
N GLN A 414 14.40 41.57 24.92
CA GLN A 414 14.20 42.97 24.55
C GLN A 414 14.88 43.28 23.21
N LEU A 415 14.25 44.11 22.37
CA LEU A 415 14.87 44.58 21.13
C LEU A 415 16.10 45.44 21.43
N VAL A 416 17.15 45.27 20.62
CA VAL A 416 18.35 46.12 20.71
C VAL A 416 18.02 47.56 20.33
N LYS A 417 18.69 48.52 20.98
CA LYS A 417 18.47 49.95 20.74
C LYS A 417 19.13 50.39 19.43
N GLY A 418 18.51 51.37 18.77
CA GLY A 418 19.01 52.00 17.54
C GLY A 418 18.29 51.61 16.24
N GLY A 419 17.23 50.81 16.33
CA GLY A 419 16.29 50.55 15.22
C GLY A 419 16.81 49.54 14.20
N PHE A 420 16.56 49.80 12.91
CA PHE A 420 16.62 48.78 11.85
C PHE A 420 17.96 48.04 11.76
N GLU A 421 19.10 48.75 11.70
CA GLU A 421 20.39 48.09 11.47
C GLU A 421 20.89 47.28 12.67
N PRO A 422 20.82 47.81 13.92
CA PRO A 422 21.11 47.01 15.10
C PRO A 422 20.22 45.77 15.19
N GLU A 423 18.91 45.90 14.92
CA GLU A 423 18.00 44.74 14.91
C GLU A 423 18.40 43.71 13.85
N MET A 424 18.70 44.14 12.62
CA MET A 424 19.15 43.24 11.54
C MET A 424 20.43 42.49 11.92
N ARG A 425 21.42 43.19 12.49
CA ARG A 425 22.67 42.55 12.94
C ARG A 425 22.45 41.59 14.11
N GLN A 426 21.55 41.93 15.05
CA GLN A 426 21.18 41.03 16.14
C GLN A 426 20.44 39.78 15.64
N ILE A 427 19.55 39.90 14.65
CA ILE A 427 18.91 38.75 14.01
C ILE A 427 19.95 37.80 13.42
N MET A 428 20.92 38.32 12.67
CA MET A 428 21.95 37.48 12.05
C MET A 428 22.84 36.80 13.10
N ALA A 429 23.21 37.49 14.19
CA ALA A 429 23.93 36.89 15.32
C ALA A 429 23.10 35.78 16.02
N ASN A 430 21.80 36.01 16.20
CA ASN A 430 20.89 35.01 16.77
C ASN A 430 20.78 33.77 15.87
N VAL A 431 20.57 33.98 14.56
CA VAL A 431 20.52 32.92 13.54
C VAL A 431 21.81 32.11 13.51
N GLN A 432 22.98 32.76 13.51
CA GLN A 432 24.29 32.10 13.58
C GLN A 432 24.43 31.24 14.85
N THR A 433 23.89 31.70 15.98
CA THR A 433 23.92 30.95 17.26
C THR A 433 23.02 29.70 17.21
N VAL A 434 21.86 29.79 16.55
CA VAL A 434 20.96 28.63 16.33
C VAL A 434 21.55 27.63 15.33
N LEU A 435 22.18 28.12 14.26
CA LEU A 435 22.88 27.29 13.27
C LEU A 435 24.06 26.55 13.93
N ALA A 436 24.89 27.24 14.71
CA ALA A 436 26.01 26.62 15.43
C ALA A 436 25.55 25.53 16.41
N ALA A 437 24.42 25.74 17.10
CA ALA A 437 23.82 24.73 17.99
C ALA A 437 23.23 23.50 17.23
N ALA A 438 23.20 23.52 15.90
CA ALA A 438 22.81 22.41 15.03
C ALA A 438 23.98 21.84 14.21
N ASP A 439 25.22 22.29 14.46
CA ASP A 439 26.41 21.97 13.68
C ASP A 439 26.28 22.45 12.21
N MET A 440 25.86 23.71 12.03
CA MET A 440 25.62 24.36 10.72
C MET A 440 26.12 25.82 10.73
N THR A 441 26.23 26.45 9.56
CA THR A 441 26.62 27.87 9.40
C THR A 441 25.70 28.60 8.40
N LEU A 442 25.97 29.89 8.13
CA LEU A 442 25.20 30.65 7.12
C LEU A 442 25.32 30.08 5.70
N THR A 443 26.37 29.31 5.38
CA THR A 443 26.51 28.68 4.05
C THR A 443 25.49 27.57 3.82
N ASP A 444 24.93 27.00 4.88
CA ASP A 444 23.90 25.96 4.80
C ASP A 444 22.49 26.55 4.59
N VAL A 445 22.30 27.86 4.70
CA VAL A 445 21.00 28.52 4.52
C VAL A 445 20.60 28.50 3.04
N VAL A 446 19.49 27.84 2.72
CA VAL A 446 18.98 27.71 1.35
C VAL A 446 17.77 28.61 1.06
N SER A 447 17.09 29.08 2.10
CA SER A 447 15.93 29.95 1.98
C SER A 447 15.84 30.96 3.12
N VAL A 448 15.49 32.20 2.78
CA VAL A 448 15.22 33.30 3.70
C VAL A 448 13.90 33.98 3.33
N THR A 449 13.00 34.18 4.30
CA THR A 449 11.85 35.08 4.15
C THR A 449 12.00 36.25 5.11
N ALA A 450 11.93 37.46 4.55
CA ALA A 450 12.10 38.71 5.28
C ALA A 450 10.79 39.49 5.34
N TYR A 451 10.39 39.88 6.54
CA TYR A 451 9.26 40.76 6.81
C TYR A 451 9.79 42.09 7.31
N LEU A 452 9.50 43.17 6.60
CA LEU A 452 9.89 44.54 6.97
C LEU A 452 8.68 45.27 7.54
N ALA A 453 8.85 46.07 8.60
CA ALA A 453 7.78 46.94 9.10
C ALA A 453 7.51 48.13 8.15
N ASP A 454 8.51 48.54 7.37
CA ASP A 454 8.41 49.54 6.31
C ASP A 454 9.22 49.09 5.08
N MET A 455 8.68 49.28 3.88
CA MET A 455 9.38 48.95 2.63
C MET A 455 10.48 49.97 2.30
N SER A 456 10.47 51.16 2.92
CA SER A 456 11.57 52.14 2.80
C SER A 456 12.93 51.56 3.21
N ASP A 457 12.94 50.63 4.17
CA ASP A 457 14.15 49.96 4.66
C ASP A 457 14.72 48.91 3.66
N PHE A 458 14.04 48.60 2.54
CA PHE A 458 14.45 47.52 1.61
C PHE A 458 15.84 47.73 0.99
N ALA A 459 16.21 48.96 0.64
CA ALA A 459 17.55 49.25 0.12
C ALA A 459 18.62 48.94 1.17
N ARG A 460 18.41 49.41 2.41
CA ARG A 460 19.34 49.21 3.52
C ARG A 460 19.42 47.74 3.98
N PHE A 461 18.29 47.03 3.95
CA PHE A 461 18.24 45.57 4.12
C PHE A 461 19.18 44.86 3.14
N ASN A 462 19.14 45.23 1.85
CA ASN A 462 19.96 44.60 0.81
C ASN A 462 21.46 44.87 0.95
N GLU A 463 21.85 46.02 1.51
CA GLU A 463 23.24 46.32 1.82
C GLU A 463 23.75 45.42 2.95
N ILE A 464 23.06 45.42 4.09
CA ILE A 464 23.46 44.64 5.27
C ILE A 464 23.39 43.13 4.99
N TYR A 465 22.37 42.67 4.25
CA TYR A 465 22.21 41.24 3.89
C TYR A 465 23.43 40.67 3.13
N LYS A 466 24.07 41.47 2.26
CA LYS A 466 25.26 41.06 1.50
C LYS A 466 26.52 40.90 2.36
N GLU A 467 26.56 41.52 3.54
CA GLU A 467 27.66 41.32 4.50
C GLU A 467 27.65 39.90 5.08
N PHE A 468 26.47 39.27 5.19
CA PHE A 468 26.28 37.93 5.74
C PHE A 468 26.16 36.84 4.68
N PHE A 469 25.60 37.17 3.52
CA PHE A 469 25.46 36.26 2.38
C PHE A 469 26.21 36.82 1.17
N SER A 470 27.46 36.40 1.03
CA SER A 470 28.39 36.84 -0.02
C SER A 470 28.87 35.72 -0.96
N ALA A 471 28.72 34.44 -0.56
CA ALA A 471 29.07 33.29 -1.38
C ALA A 471 27.95 32.93 -2.37
N THR A 472 28.32 32.42 -3.55
CA THR A 472 27.38 31.91 -4.56
C THR A 472 27.29 30.38 -4.52
N PRO A 473 26.09 29.78 -4.66
CA PRO A 473 24.78 30.43 -4.82
C PRO A 473 24.30 31.09 -3.52
N LEU A 474 23.65 32.25 -3.65
CA LEU A 474 22.97 32.90 -2.54
C LEU A 474 21.69 32.13 -2.16
N PRO A 475 21.21 32.20 -0.91
CA PRO A 475 19.94 31.62 -0.52
C PRO A 475 18.79 32.17 -1.37
N THR A 476 17.78 31.34 -1.65
CA THR A 476 16.51 31.83 -2.21
C THR A 476 15.87 32.82 -1.22
N ARG A 477 15.30 33.92 -1.71
CA ARG A 477 14.79 34.97 -0.82
C ARG A 477 13.49 35.60 -1.26
N SER A 478 12.54 35.66 -0.33
CA SER A 478 11.32 36.48 -0.43
C SER A 478 11.41 37.66 0.54
N THR A 479 10.86 38.82 0.16
CA THR A 479 10.81 40.00 1.04
C THR A 479 9.50 40.75 0.84
N VAL A 480 8.80 41.02 1.93
CA VAL A 480 7.51 41.71 1.95
C VAL A 480 7.49 42.75 3.08
N ALA A 481 6.67 43.80 2.92
CA ALA A 481 6.33 44.67 4.03
C ALA A 481 5.05 44.17 4.71
N VAL A 482 4.97 44.34 6.04
CA VAL A 482 3.83 43.91 6.87
C VAL A 482 3.32 45.06 7.72
N LYS A 483 2.05 44.99 8.14
CA LYS A 483 1.39 46.04 8.94
C LYS A 483 2.06 46.28 10.31
N GLY A 484 2.77 45.29 10.84
CA GLY A 484 3.48 45.38 12.12
C GLY A 484 4.10 44.03 12.50
N LEU A 485 5.02 44.06 13.45
CA LEU A 485 5.77 42.90 13.94
C LEU A 485 5.71 42.84 15.48
N ALA A 486 6.08 41.69 16.06
CA ALA A 486 6.06 41.53 17.51
C ALA A 486 7.03 42.52 18.20
N ARG A 487 6.59 43.13 19.32
CA ARG A 487 7.34 44.14 20.09
C ARG A 487 7.68 45.42 19.30
N ASP A 488 6.93 45.72 18.25
CA ASP A 488 7.17 46.85 17.32
C ASP A 488 8.56 46.78 16.64
N ALA A 489 9.06 45.56 16.42
CA ALA A 489 10.31 45.31 15.71
C ALA A 489 10.29 45.90 14.29
N ARG A 490 11.47 46.31 13.81
CA ARG A 490 11.64 46.89 12.47
C ARG A 490 11.65 45.84 11.36
N LEU A 491 12.08 44.62 11.69
CA LEU A 491 12.11 43.49 10.76
C LEU A 491 12.09 42.14 11.51
N GLU A 492 11.66 41.11 10.78
CA GLU A 492 11.72 39.71 11.23
C GLU A 492 12.18 38.82 10.07
N LEU A 493 13.13 37.91 10.33
CA LEU A 493 13.61 36.93 9.36
C LEU A 493 13.28 35.51 9.82
N THR A 494 12.77 34.67 8.91
CA THR A 494 12.77 33.20 9.07
C THR A 494 13.64 32.57 7.98
N MET A 495 14.31 31.47 8.32
CA MET A 495 15.28 30.82 7.44
C MET A 495 15.14 29.30 7.49
N THR A 496 15.49 28.65 6.38
CA THR A 496 15.68 27.20 6.31
C THR A 496 17.11 26.92 5.88
N ALA A 497 17.78 26.06 6.63
CA ALA A 497 19.12 25.57 6.29
C ALA A 497 19.10 24.06 6.03
N VAL A 498 19.95 23.60 5.13
CA VAL A 498 20.11 22.19 4.76
C VAL A 498 21.60 21.88 4.78
N ARG A 499 22.02 20.88 5.54
CA ARG A 499 23.43 20.49 5.61
C ARG A 499 23.90 20.02 4.23
N ALA A 500 24.92 20.68 3.68
CA ALA A 500 25.58 20.20 2.47
C ALA A 500 26.27 18.84 2.74
N ARG A 501 26.16 17.90 1.81
CA ARG A 501 26.83 16.58 1.86
C ARG A 501 28.21 16.64 1.22
#